data_AF-A0A3B9R4C8-F1
#
_entry.id   AF-A0A3B9R4C8-F1
#
_cell.length_a   1.000
_cell.length_b   1.000
_cell.length_c   1.000
_cell.angle_alpha   90.00
_cell.angle_beta   90.00
_cell.angle_gamma   90.00
#
_symmetry.space_group_name_H-M   'P 1'
#
loop_
_entity.id
_entity.type
_entity.pdbx_description
1 polymer ?
#
loop_
_entity_poly.entity_id
_entity_poly.type
_entity_poly.pdbx_seq_one_letter_code
_entity_poly.pdbx_strand_id
1 'polypeptide(L)' 'MTDETELKKAGLKVTLPRLRILELLESSDTPHMSAEDIFKNLMTLGEDVGLATVYRVLTQFEQAGICIRHNFEEG' A
#
# COMPACT_ATOMS: atom_id res chain seq x y z
N MET A 1 -4.15 8.54 15.29
CA MET A 1 -5.00 7.40 14.91
C MET A 1 -4.06 6.26 14.56
N THR A 2 -4.40 5.01 14.86
CA THR A 2 -3.53 3.88 14.47
C THR A 2 -3.94 3.36 13.10
N ASP A 3 -3.00 2.82 12.33
CA ASP A 3 -3.21 2.26 10.98
C ASP A 3 -4.28 1.17 10.97
N GLU A 4 -4.35 0.36 12.04
CA GLU A 4 -5.42 -0.61 12.23
C GLU A 4 -6.81 0.03 12.25
N THR A 5 -6.92 1.22 12.84
CA THR A 5 -8.19 1.95 12.94
C THR A 5 -8.62 2.45 11.57
N GLU A 6 -7.68 2.92 10.75
CA GLU A 6 -7.97 3.39 9.40
C GLU A 6 -8.40 2.23 8.50
N LEU A 7 -7.73 1.08 8.56
CA LEU A 7 -8.15 -0.12 7.85
C LEU A 7 -9.57 -0.55 8.25
N LYS A 8 -9.87 -0.55 9.56
CA LYS A 8 -11.21 -0.91 10.07
C LYS A 8 -12.29 0.07 9.58
N LYS A 9 -12.03 1.38 9.61
CA LYS A 9 -12.95 2.41 9.10
C LYS A 9 -13.19 2.28 7.60
N ALA A 10 -12.17 1.88 6.85
CA ALA A 10 -12.24 1.59 5.43
C ALA A 10 -12.92 0.24 5.10
N GLY A 11 -13.39 -0.51 6.11
CA GLY A 11 -14.04 -1.81 5.92
C GLY A 11 -13.08 -2.95 5.57
N LEU A 12 -11.78 -2.75 5.73
CA LEU A 12 -10.75 -3.73 5.42
C LEU A 12 -10.35 -4.50 6.68
N LYS A 13 -10.32 -5.83 6.57
CA LYS A 13 -9.71 -6.69 7.61
C LYS A 13 -8.26 -6.27 7.86
N VAL A 14 -7.87 -6.11 9.11
CA VAL A 14 -6.47 -5.86 9.47
C VAL A 14 -5.65 -7.11 9.17
N THR A 15 -4.63 -6.95 8.33
CA THR A 15 -3.64 -7.98 8.01
C THR A 15 -2.26 -7.34 7.95
N LEU A 16 -1.21 -8.11 8.24
CA LEU A 16 0.16 -7.58 8.22
C LEU A 16 0.55 -6.95 6.87
N PRO A 17 0.25 -7.56 5.70
CA PRO A 17 0.57 -6.91 4.42
C PRO A 17 -0.13 -5.56 4.21
N ARG A 18 -1.36 -5.39 4.70
CA ARG A 18 -2.08 -4.11 4.59
C ARG A 18 -1.47 -3.05 5.49
N LEU A 19 -1.11 -3.42 6.72
CA LEU A 19 -0.44 -2.51 7.64
C LEU A 19 0.90 -2.04 7.06
N ARG A 20 1.76 -2.97 6.60
CA ARG A 20 3.07 -2.60 6.04
C ARG A 20 2.99 -1.71 4.81
N ILE A 21 2.04 -1.98 3.91
CA ILE A 21 1.84 -1.14 2.73
C ILE A 21 1.31 0.23 3.13
N LEU A 22 0.40 0.31 4.11
CA LEU A 22 -0.13 1.59 4.60
C LEU A 22 0.97 2.42 5.29
N GLU A 23 1.72 1.82 6.22
CA GLU A 23 2.87 2.42 6.89
C GLU A 23 3.90 2.96 5.87
N LEU A 24 4.18 2.19 4.81
CA LEU A 24 5.10 2.61 3.75
C LEU A 24 4.57 3.80 2.95
N LEU A 25 3.27 3.81 2.61
CA LEU A 25 2.65 4.92 1.89
C LEU A 25 2.62 6.20 2.73
N GLU A 26 2.41 6.09 4.04
CA GLU A 26 2.40 7.25 4.97
C GLU A 26 3.80 7.79 5.28
N SER A 27 4.82 6.93 5.27
CA SER A 27 6.22 7.30 5.55
C SER A 27 7.03 7.73 4.32
N SER A 28 6.46 7.60 3.12
CA SER A 28 7.13 7.99 1.88
C SER A 28 7.28 9.50 1.76
N ASP A 29 8.51 9.97 1.52
CA ASP A 29 8.79 11.38 1.20
C ASP A 29 8.31 11.77 -0.21
N THR A 30 7.99 10.79 -1.08
CA THR A 30 7.46 11.05 -2.43
C THR A 30 5.93 10.92 -2.47
N PRO A 31 5.21 11.80 -3.21
CA PRO A 31 3.76 11.74 -3.33
C PRO A 31 3.23 10.51 -4.08
N HIS A 32 4.07 9.85 -4.88
CA HIS A 32 3.70 8.74 -5.75
C HIS A 32 4.72 7.62 -5.65
N MET A 33 4.24 6.38 -5.61
CA MET A 33 5.06 5.16 -5.65
C MET A 33 4.41 4.15 -6.59
N SER A 34 5.21 3.45 -7.40
CA SER A 34 4.72 2.30 -8.17
C SER A 34 4.54 1.08 -7.26
N ALA A 35 3.77 0.09 -7.73
CA ALA A 35 3.64 -1.19 -7.00
C ALA A 35 5.00 -1.91 -6.89
N GLU A 36 5.84 -1.78 -7.90
CA GLU A 36 7.21 -2.30 -7.93
C GLU A 36 8.10 -1.61 -6.90
N ASP A 37 7.97 -0.29 -6.71
CA ASP A 37 8.74 0.44 -5.69
C ASP A 37 8.31 0.02 -4.29
N ILE A 38 7.01 -0.12 -4.06
CA ILE A 38 6.47 -0.63 -2.78
C ILE A 38 7.01 -2.03 -2.50
N PHE A 39 6.97 -2.92 -3.49
CA PHE A 39 7.52 -4.26 -3.37
C PHE A 39 9.03 -4.27 -3.05
N LYS A 40 9.83 -3.46 -3.74
CA LYS A 40 11.28 -3.34 -3.47
C LYS A 40 11.58 -2.83 -2.06
N ASN A 41 10.80 -1.86 -1.57
CA ASN A 41 10.95 -1.34 -0.22
C ASN A 41 10.60 -2.42 0.84
N LEU A 42 9.48 -3.14 0.65
CA LEU A 42 9.10 -4.24 1.54
C LEU A 42 10.17 -5.33 1.60
N MET A 43 10.74 -5.72 0.45
CA MET A 43 11.87 -6.67 0.42
C MET A 43 13.09 -6.16 1.19
N THR A 44 13.40 -4.86 1.07
CA THR A 44 14.53 -4.24 1.77
C THR A 44 14.32 -4.22 3.29
N LEU A 45 13.06 -4.11 3.72
CA LEU A 45 12.64 -4.20 5.13
C LEU A 45 12.55 -5.65 5.64
N GLY A 46 12.77 -6.66 4.78
CA GLY A 46 12.69 -8.07 5.13
C GLY A 46 11.26 -8.62 5.26
N GLU A 47 10.27 -7.92 4.73
CA GLU A 47 8.86 -8.31 4.77
C GLU A 47 8.55 -9.38 3.70
N ASP A 48 7.87 -10.45 4.10
CA ASP A 48 7.44 -11.53 3.19
C ASP A 48 6.11 -11.16 2.50
N VAL A 49 6.17 -10.20 1.58
CA VAL A 49 5.02 -9.74 0.79
C VAL A 49 5.35 -9.78 -0.69
N GLY A 50 4.80 -10.76 -1.41
CA GLY A 50 4.97 -10.89 -2.85
C GLY A 50 4.29 -9.77 -3.65
N LEU A 51 4.83 -9.44 -4.83
CA LEU A 51 4.32 -8.38 -5.72
C LEU A 51 2.83 -8.50 -6.06
N ALA A 52 2.32 -9.72 -6.29
CA ALA A 52 0.89 -9.94 -6.53
C ALA A 52 0.01 -9.52 -5.34
N THR A 53 0.51 -9.71 -4.11
CA THR A 53 -0.17 -9.25 -2.89
C THR A 53 -0.16 -7.73 -2.81
N VAL A 54 0.95 -7.07 -3.18
CA VAL A 54 1.04 -5.61 -3.25
C VAL A 54 -0.04 -5.05 -4.19
N TYR A 55 -0.11 -5.55 -5.43
CA TYR A 55 -1.13 -5.13 -6.40
C TYR A 55 -2.56 -5.31 -5.88
N ARG A 56 -2.86 -6.45 -5.26
CA ARG A 56 -4.19 -6.72 -4.70
C ARG A 56 -4.52 -5.76 -3.56
N VAL A 57 -3.57 -5.48 -2.67
CA VAL A 57 -3.78 -4.55 -1.56
C VAL A 57 -3.98 -3.13 -2.08
N LEU A 58 -3.17 -2.67 -3.03
CA LEU A 58 -3.32 -1.33 -3.63
C LEU A 58 -4.66 -1.18 -4.35
N THR A 59 -5.12 -2.22 -5.06
CA THR A 59 -6.46 -2.23 -5.67
C THR A 59 -7.56 -2.09 -4.62
N GLN A 60 -7.42 -2.79 -3.47
CA GLN A 60 -8.40 -2.70 -2.39
C GLN A 60 -8.34 -1.35 -1.66
N PHE A 61 -7.16 -0.76 -1.52
CA PHE A 61 -6.97 0.56 -0.93
C PHE A 61 -7.59 1.65 -1.81
N GLU A 62 -7.42 1.55 -3.12
CA GLU A 62 -8.08 2.44 -4.09
C GLU A 62 -9.60 2.33 -4.01
N GLN A 63 -10.16 1.12 -4.03
CA GLN A 63 -11.60 0.89 -3.87
C GLN A 63 -12.14 1.39 -2.53
N ALA A 64 -11.34 1.35 -1.47
CA ALA A 64 -11.71 1.82 -0.14
C ALA A 64 -11.42 3.32 0.09
N GLY A 65 -10.88 4.02 -0.91
CA GLY A 65 -10.56 5.45 -0.83
C GLY A 65 -9.33 5.79 0.04
N ILE A 66 -8.49 4.80 0.36
CA ILE A 66 -7.25 4.98 1.14
C ILE A 66 -6.16 5.61 0.28
N CYS A 67 -6.06 5.22 -0.99
CA CYS A 67 -5.11 5.79 -1.94
C CYS A 67 -5.79 6.08 -3.27
N ILE A 68 -5.13 6.88 -4.11
CA ILE A 68 -5.59 7.19 -5.46
C ILE A 68 -4.63 6.53 -6.45
N ARG A 69 -5.19 5.86 -7.47
CA ARG A 69 -4.40 5.35 -8.58
C ARG A 69 -4.29 6.43 -9.67
N HIS A 70 -3.06 6.78 -10.01
CA HIS A 70 -2.76 7.55 -11.22
C HIS A 70 -2.10 6.64 -12.26
N ASN A 71 -2.48 6.80 -13.52
CA ASN A 71 -1.73 6.25 -14.64
C ASN A 71 -1.02 7.43 -15.31
N PHE A 72 0.30 7.48 -15.14
CA PHE A 72 1.14 8.41 -15.90
C PHE A 72 1.49 7.69 -17.20
N GLU A 73 1.08 8.21 -18.35
CA GLU A 73 1.52 7.67 -19.63
C GLU A 73 3.05 7.87 -19.73
N GLU A 74 3.78 6.86 -20.21
CA GLU A 74 5.15 7.04 -20.67
C GLU A 74 5.09 8.01 -21.86
N GLY A 75 5.63 9.21 -21.68
CA GLY A 75 5.86 10.15 -22.79
C GLY A 75 6.93 9.64 -23.74
#